data_AF-A0A0A9DB51-F1
#
_entry.id   AF-A0A0A9DB51-F1
#
_cell.length_a   1.000
_cell.length_b   1.000
_cell.length_c   1.000
_cell.angle_alpha   90.00
_cell.angle_beta   90.00
_cell.angle_gamma   90.00
#
_symmetry.space_group_name_H-M   'P 1'
#
loop_
_entity.id
_entity.type
_entity.pdbx_description
1 polymer ?
#
loop_
_entity_poly.entity_id
_entity_poly.type
_entity_poly.pdbx_seq_one_letter_code
_entity_poly.pdbx_strand_id
1 'polypeptide(L)'
;MTRFNLKMCSTDFNSREYYVNIRKALLSGYFMQVAHLERTGHYLTVKDNQVVHLHPSNCMDHKPEWVIYNEYVLTSRNFIRTVTDIRGDWLIDIAPHYYDLSNFPSCEAKRVLERLYNKREREAV
;
A
#
# COMPACT_ATOMS: atom_id res chain seq x y z
N MET A 1 23.67 -3.64 -10.62
CA MET A 1 23.57 -4.82 -9.73
C MET A 1 24.94 -5.38 -9.38
N THR A 2 25.70 -5.89 -10.35
CA THR A 2 27.00 -6.56 -10.13
C THR A 2 28.10 -5.67 -9.56
N ARG A 3 28.18 -4.39 -9.97
CA ARG A 3 29.19 -3.44 -9.43
C ARG A 3 29.08 -3.21 -7.91
N PHE A 4 27.87 -3.28 -7.36
CA PHE A 4 27.60 -3.10 -5.93
C PHE A 4 27.38 -4.44 -5.20
N ASN A 5 27.69 -5.56 -5.87
CA ASN A 5 27.50 -6.92 -5.36
C ASN A 5 26.06 -7.20 -4.87
N LEU A 6 25.06 -6.58 -5.52
CA LEU A 6 23.65 -6.85 -5.22
C LEU A 6 23.24 -8.17 -5.85
N LYS A 7 22.68 -9.06 -5.04
CA LYS A 7 22.16 -10.37 -5.48
C LYS A 7 21.05 -10.14 -6.51
N MET A 8 21.23 -10.69 -7.71
CA MET A 8 20.14 -10.81 -8.68
C MET A 8 19.38 -12.09 -8.39
N CYS A 9 18.09 -11.97 -8.07
CA CYS A 9 17.23 -13.10 -7.81
C CYS A 9 15.87 -12.89 -8.47
N SER A 10 15.27 -14.00 -8.89
CA SER A 10 13.86 -14.09 -9.29
C SER A 10 13.28 -15.31 -8.58
N THR A 11 12.04 -15.20 -8.10
CA THR A 11 11.30 -16.37 -7.62
C THR A 11 10.85 -17.18 -8.83
N ASP A 12 10.59 -18.48 -8.67
CA ASP A 12 9.97 -19.31 -9.71
C ASP A 12 8.57 -18.75 -10.05
N PHE A 13 8.25 -18.71 -11.34
CA PHE A 13 6.97 -18.19 -11.84
C PHE A 13 5.77 -18.98 -11.32
N ASN A 14 5.94 -20.30 -11.12
CA ASN A 14 4.87 -21.16 -10.62
C ASN A 14 4.67 -21.07 -9.10
N SER A 15 5.57 -20.37 -8.38
CA SER A 15 5.37 -20.15 -6.94
C SER A 15 4.20 -19.18 -6.71
N ARG A 16 3.38 -19.50 -5.71
CA ARG A 16 2.33 -18.60 -5.20
C ARG A 16 2.90 -17.27 -4.70
N GLU A 17 4.17 -17.23 -4.28
CA GLU A 17 4.80 -16.00 -3.81
C GLU A 17 5.28 -15.09 -4.94
N TYR A 18 5.33 -15.55 -6.20
CA TYR A 18 5.96 -14.79 -7.30
C TYR A 18 5.44 -13.34 -7.39
N TYR A 19 4.13 -13.16 -7.57
CA TYR A 19 3.51 -11.84 -7.62
C TYR A 19 3.47 -11.13 -6.26
N VAL A 20 3.38 -11.87 -5.15
CA VAL A 20 3.36 -11.29 -3.81
C VAL A 20 4.71 -10.62 -3.51
N ASN A 21 5.82 -11.26 -3.88
CA ASN A 21 7.17 -10.74 -3.68
C ASN A 21 7.40 -9.45 -4.47
N ILE A 22 6.91 -9.38 -5.71
CA ILE A 22 7.00 -8.16 -6.54
C ILE A 22 6.22 -7.02 -5.90
N ARG A 23 4.99 -7.26 -5.45
CA ARG A 23 4.16 -6.22 -4.81
C ARG A 23 4.75 -5.73 -3.49
N LYS A 24 5.31 -6.63 -2.68
CA LYS A 24 6.06 -6.27 -1.47
C LYS A 24 7.31 -5.44 -1.79
N ALA A 25 8.04 -5.78 -2.85
CA ALA A 25 9.23 -5.03 -3.27
C ALA A 25 8.89 -3.60 -3.74
N LEU A 26 7.73 -3.39 -4.39
CA LEU A 26 7.27 -2.03 -4.71
C LEU A 26 7.06 -1.21 -3.43
N LEU A 27 6.53 -1.84 -2.38
CA LEU A 27 6.25 -1.15 -1.14
C LEU A 27 7.51 -0.58 -0.46
N SER A 28 8.69 -1.22 -0.60
CA SER A 28 9.90 -0.69 0.02
C SER A 28 10.34 0.67 -0.52
N GLY A 29 9.91 1.03 -1.74
CA GLY A 29 10.12 2.38 -2.31
C GLY A 29 8.90 3.28 -2.22
N TYR A 30 7.70 2.71 -2.33
CA TYR A 30 6.43 3.45 -2.46
C TYR A 30 5.58 3.45 -1.18
N PHE A 31 6.14 3.11 -0.01
CA PHE A 31 5.40 3.01 1.25
C PHE A 31 4.69 4.31 1.67
N MET A 32 5.12 5.47 1.16
CA MET A 32 4.44 6.76 1.39
C MET A 32 3.28 7.01 0.41
N GLN A 33 3.31 6.40 -0.77
CA GLN A 33 2.32 6.58 -1.83
C GLN A 33 1.25 5.50 -1.75
N VAL A 34 0.50 5.51 -0.65
CA VAL A 34 -0.54 4.54 -0.35
C VAL A 34 -1.89 5.24 -0.20
N ALA A 35 -2.95 4.60 -0.67
CA ALA A 35 -4.31 5.05 -0.44
C ALA A 35 -5.19 3.93 0.12
N HIS A 36 -6.12 4.30 0.99
CA HIS A 36 -7.08 3.42 1.65
C HIS A 36 -8.49 3.67 1.10
N LEU A 37 -9.27 2.62 0.88
CA LEU A 37 -10.65 2.70 0.43
C LEU A 37 -11.58 3.04 1.60
N GLU A 38 -12.22 4.20 1.56
CA GLU A 38 -13.23 4.57 2.54
C GLU A 38 -14.58 3.91 2.22
N ARG A 39 -15.45 3.76 3.23
CA ARG A 39 -16.82 3.18 3.07
C ARG A 39 -17.69 3.88 2.04
N THR A 40 -17.43 5.16 1.81
CA THR A 40 -18.08 6.00 0.80
C THR A 40 -17.66 5.67 -0.64
N GLY A 41 -16.67 4.80 -0.82
CA GLY A 41 -16.24 4.27 -2.12
C GLY A 41 -15.21 5.12 -2.87
N HIS A 42 -14.70 6.17 -2.24
CA HIS A 42 -13.51 6.93 -2.68
C HIS A 42 -12.27 6.48 -1.90
N TYR A 43 -11.09 6.78 -2.43
CA TYR A 43 -9.84 6.51 -1.74
C TYR A 43 -9.36 7.75 -1.00
N LEU A 44 -8.65 7.53 0.10
CA LEU A 44 -8.01 8.57 0.89
C LEU A 44 -6.50 8.27 0.95
N THR A 45 -5.66 9.23 0.59
CA THR A 45 -4.21 9.06 0.71
C THR A 45 -3.79 8.97 2.17
N VAL A 46 -2.85 8.08 2.46
CA VAL A 46 -2.28 7.90 3.78
C VAL A 46 -1.56 9.18 4.23
N LYS A 47 -1.76 9.58 5.48
CA LYS A 47 -1.27 10.79 6.16
C LYS A 47 -1.75 12.15 5.61
N ASP A 48 -1.81 12.34 4.30
CA ASP A 48 -2.22 13.63 3.71
C ASP A 48 -3.75 13.80 3.60
N ASN A 49 -4.49 12.71 3.79
CA ASN A 49 -5.95 12.66 3.76
C ASN A 49 -6.55 13.30 2.49
N GLN A 50 -5.89 13.14 1.33
CA GLN A 50 -6.40 13.64 0.06
C GLN A 50 -7.41 12.65 -0.51
N VAL A 51 -8.59 13.15 -0.84
CA VAL A 51 -9.63 12.36 -1.50
C VAL A 51 -9.22 12.15 -2.96
N VAL A 52 -9.07 10.89 -3.35
CA VAL A 52 -8.63 10.49 -4.69
C VAL A 52 -9.51 9.37 -5.25
N HIS A 53 -9.48 9.24 -6.57
CA HIS A 53 -10.11 8.14 -7.30
C HIS A 53 -9.09 7.37 -8.14
N LEU A 54 -9.39 6.11 -8.44
CA LEU A 54 -8.59 5.36 -9.40
C LEU A 54 -8.72 6.01 -10.77
N HIS A 55 -7.59 6.28 -11.42
CA HIS A 55 -7.57 6.84 -12.76
C HIS A 55 -8.30 5.91 -13.76
N PRO A 56 -9.09 6.40 -14.73
CA PRO A 56 -9.85 5.55 -15.65
C PRO A 56 -9.03 4.57 -16.48
N SER A 57 -7.72 4.80 -16.62
CA SER A 57 -6.79 3.89 -17.30
C SER A 57 -6.34 2.70 -16.46
N ASN A 58 -6.83 2.55 -15.22
CA ASN A 58 -6.47 1.41 -14.39
C ASN A 58 -7.13 0.14 -14.93
N CYS A 59 -6.47 -1.01 -14.75
CA CYS A 59 -6.98 -2.31 -15.19
C CYS A 59 -7.55 -3.14 -14.03
N MET A 60 -8.03 -2.50 -12.96
CA MET A 60 -8.55 -3.19 -11.79
C MET A 60 -10.06 -3.41 -11.93
N ASP A 61 -10.48 -4.68 -11.89
CA ASP A 61 -11.90 -5.05 -11.96
C ASP A 61 -12.64 -4.87 -10.62
N HIS A 62 -11.89 -4.63 -9.53
CA HIS A 62 -12.42 -4.44 -8.19
C HIS A 62 -11.72 -3.27 -7.48
N LYS A 63 -12.31 -2.81 -6.37
CA LYS A 63 -11.73 -1.79 -5.50
C LYS A 63 -11.08 -2.45 -4.28
N PRO A 64 -9.78 -2.74 -4.31
CA PRO A 64 -9.07 -3.26 -3.14
C PRO A 64 -9.04 -2.24 -2.00
N GLU A 65 -8.99 -2.74 -0.76
CA GLU A 65 -8.99 -1.90 0.44
C GLU A 65 -7.75 -1.01 0.54
N TRP A 66 -6.59 -1.54 0.15
CA TRP A 66 -5.31 -0.82 0.18
C TRP A 66 -4.64 -0.87 -1.19
N VAL A 67 -4.13 0.29 -1.62
CA VAL A 67 -3.40 0.39 -2.87
C VAL A 67 -2.14 1.20 -2.72
N ILE A 68 -1.09 0.80 -3.44
CA ILE A 68 0.02 1.71 -3.78
C ILE A 68 -0.29 2.37 -5.12
N TYR A 69 0.18 3.60 -5.29
CA TYR A 69 0.14 4.31 -6.57
C TYR A 69 1.50 4.90 -6.90
N ASN A 70 1.77 5.13 -8.19
CA ASN A 70 3.00 5.76 -8.64
C ASN A 70 2.85 7.25 -8.90
N GLU A 71 1.70 7.68 -9.43
CA GLU A 71 1.49 9.06 -9.86
C GLU A 71 0.20 9.62 -9.26
N TYR A 72 0.31 10.83 -8.71
CA TYR A 72 -0.83 11.65 -8.32
C TYR A 72 -1.15 12.64 -9.45
N VAL A 73 -2.37 12.56 -9.98
CA VAL A 73 -2.82 13.34 -11.14
C VAL A 73 -3.85 14.37 -10.69
N LEU A 74 -3.43 15.64 -10.68
CA LEU A 74 -4.26 16.78 -10.28
C LEU A 74 -5.01 17.34 -11.51
N THR A 75 -6.34 17.18 -11.53
CA THR A 75 -7.22 17.73 -12.59
C THR A 75 -8.50 18.30 -11.96
N SER A 76 -9.65 18.24 -12.64
CA SER A 76 -10.96 18.58 -12.06
C SER A 76 -11.36 17.65 -10.90
N ARG A 77 -10.85 16.42 -10.90
CA ARG A 77 -10.87 15.50 -9.75
C ARG A 77 -9.47 14.95 -9.56
N ASN A 78 -9.13 14.61 -8.32
CA ASN A 78 -7.83 14.03 -8.01
C ASN A 78 -7.85 12.54 -8.33
N PHE A 79 -6.86 12.09 -9.10
CA PHE A 79 -6.72 10.69 -9.45
C PHE A 79 -5.36 10.14 -9.03
N ILE A 80 -5.31 8.85 -8.76
CA ILE A 80 -4.08 8.08 -8.63
C ILE A 80 -3.94 7.13 -9.81
N ARG A 81 -2.75 7.07 -10.41
CA ARG A 81 -2.45 6.28 -11.61
C ARG A 81 -1.34 5.27 -11.34
N THR A 82 -1.39 4.17 -12.11
CA THR A 82 -0.50 3.00 -11.98
C THR A 82 -0.62 2.45 -10.58
N VAL A 83 -1.77 1.83 -10.33
CA VAL A 83 -2.22 1.40 -9.01
C VAL A 83 -1.99 -0.10 -8.88
N THR A 84 -1.54 -0.55 -7.71
CA THR A 84 -1.36 -1.97 -7.40
C THR A 84 -1.99 -2.30 -6.06
N ASP A 85 -2.77 -3.38 -6.01
CA ASP A 85 -3.37 -3.92 -4.79
C ASP A 85 -2.32 -4.41 -3.80
N ILE A 86 -2.46 -4.08 -2.52
CA ILE A 86 -1.56 -4.51 -1.44
C ILE A 86 -2.36 -4.92 -0.19
N ARG A 87 -1.69 -5.59 0.75
CA ARG A 87 -2.25 -5.89 2.07
C ARG A 87 -1.77 -4.90 3.11
N GLY A 88 -2.66 -4.46 4.00
CA GLY A 88 -2.34 -3.57 5.12
C GLY A 88 -1.23 -4.13 6.03
N ASP A 89 -1.19 -5.45 6.24
CA ASP A 89 -0.15 -6.12 7.04
C ASP A 89 1.27 -5.80 6.53
N TRP A 90 1.43 -5.70 5.20
CA TRP A 90 2.74 -5.43 4.60
C TRP A 90 3.26 -4.02 4.89
N LEU A 91 2.37 -3.06 5.09
CA LEU A 91 2.73 -1.68 5.44
C LEU A 91 3.46 -1.63 6.78
N ILE A 92 2.93 -2.37 7.74
CA ILE A 92 3.44 -2.46 9.10
C ILE A 92 4.76 -3.23 9.13
N ASP A 93 4.91 -4.27 8.30
CA ASP A 93 6.13 -5.06 8.24
C ASP A 93 7.28 -4.33 7.54
N ILE A 94 7.00 -3.64 6.44
CA ILE A 94 8.04 -3.05 5.56
C ILE A 94 8.44 -1.65 6.03
N ALA A 95 7.50 -0.84 6.50
CA ALA A 95 7.77 0.54 6.92
C ALA A 95 7.15 0.87 8.29
N PRO A 96 7.49 0.13 9.36
CA PRO A 96 6.93 0.35 10.69
C PRO A 96 7.17 1.77 11.22
N HIS A 97 8.32 2.35 10.89
CA HIS A 97 8.69 3.72 11.25
C HIS A 97 7.77 4.78 10.63
N TYR A 98 7.26 4.53 9.41
CA TYR A 98 6.34 5.46 8.76
C TYR A 98 4.90 5.23 9.23
N TYR A 99 4.52 3.96 9.44
CA TYR A 99 3.20 3.53 9.91
C TYR A 99 3.10 3.46 11.45
N ASP A 100 3.83 4.32 12.15
CA ASP A 100 3.69 4.50 13.60
C ASP A 100 2.39 5.24 13.90
N LEU A 101 1.52 4.59 14.69
CA LEU A 101 0.20 5.07 15.06
C LEU A 101 0.24 6.29 16.00
N SER A 102 1.35 6.52 16.71
CA SER A 102 1.51 7.66 17.62
C SER A 102 1.41 9.00 16.87
N ASN A 103 1.99 9.06 15.67
CA ASN A 103 2.06 10.23 14.80
C ASN A 103 1.15 10.10 13.56
N PHE A 104 0.25 9.13 13.55
CA PHE A 104 -0.67 8.91 12.43
C PHE A 104 -1.96 9.71 12.64
N PRO A 105 -2.45 10.46 11.62
CA PRO A 105 -3.67 11.24 11.74
C PRO A 105 -4.89 10.34 11.97
N SER A 106 -5.90 10.88 12.65
CA SER A 106 -7.14 10.13 12.91
C SER A 106 -7.97 10.00 11.63
N CYS A 107 -7.92 8.85 10.98
CA CYS A 107 -8.73 8.49 9.81
C CYS A 107 -9.14 6.99 9.84
N GLU A 108 -9.97 6.53 8.90
CA GLU A 108 -10.38 5.12 8.84
C GLU A 108 -9.17 4.20 8.63
N ALA A 109 -8.20 4.61 7.82
CA ALA A 109 -6.93 3.91 7.65
C ALA A 109 -6.20 3.66 8.98
N LYS A 110 -6.18 4.65 9.91
CA LYS A 110 -5.59 4.48 11.26
C LYS A 110 -6.30 3.39 12.04
N ARG A 111 -7.64 3.40 12.04
CA ARG A 111 -8.46 2.41 12.76
C ARG A 111 -8.25 1.00 12.23
N VAL A 112 -8.08 0.86 10.91
CA VAL A 112 -7.75 -0.42 10.29
C VAL A 112 -6.36 -0.87 10.73
N LEU A 113 -5.35 0.00 10.63
CA LEU A 113 -3.98 -0.30 11.07
C LEU A 113 -3.94 -0.69 12.56
N GLU A 114 -4.64 0.02 13.44
CA GLU A 114 -4.79 -0.33 14.87
C GLU A 114 -5.29 -1.76 15.07
N ARG A 115 -6.29 -2.20 14.29
CA ARG A 115 -6.77 -3.59 14.35
C ARG A 115 -5.71 -4.59 13.89
N LEU A 116 -4.94 -4.25 12.86
CA LEU A 116 -3.86 -5.10 12.36
C LEU A 116 -2.72 -5.22 13.38
N TYR A 117 -2.33 -4.11 14.02
CA TYR A 117 -1.36 -4.12 15.12
C TYR A 117 -1.83 -5.00 16.28
N ASN A 118 -3.06 -4.80 16.76
CA ASN A 118 -3.64 -5.61 17.84
C ASN A 118 -3.72 -7.10 17.48
N LYS A 119 -4.07 -7.41 16.23
CA LYS A 119 -4.10 -8.79 15.73
C LYS A 119 -2.70 -9.40 15.76
N ARG A 120 -1.69 -8.67 15.28
CA ARG A 120 -0.29 -9.12 15.26
C ARG A 120 0.26 -9.36 16.65
N GLU A 121 -0.06 -8.50 17.62
CA GLU A 121 0.34 -8.69 19.02
C GLU A 121 -0.27 -9.96 19.63
N ARG A 122 -1.53 -10.25 19.32
CA ARG A 122 -2.20 -11.49 19.79
C ARG A 122 -1.61 -12.75 19.17
N GLU A 123 -1.15 -12.70 17.93
CA GLU A 123 -0.54 -13.84 17.24
C GLU A 123 0.92 -14.07 17.66
N ALA A 124 1.56 -13.10 18.31
CA ALA A 124 2.92 -13.19 18.81
C ALA A 124 3.04 -13.78 20.23
N VAL A 125 1.91 -13.99 20.92
CA VAL A 125 1.79 -14.60 22.26
C VAL A 125 1.41 -16.07 22.13
#